data_AF-A0A1G9EVC8-F1
#
_entry.id   AF-A0A1G9EVC8-F1
#
_cell.length_a   1.000
_cell.length_b   1.000
_cell.length_c   1.000
_cell.angle_alpha   90.00
_cell.angle_beta   90.00
_cell.angle_gamma   90.00
#
_symmetry.space_group_name_H-M   'P 1'
#
loop_
_entity.id
_entity.type
_entity.pdbx_description
1 polymer ?
#
loop_
_entity_poly.entity_id
_entity_poly.type
_entity_poly.pdbx_seq_one_letter_code
_entity_poly.pdbx_strand_id
1 'polypeptide(L)'
;MDLIVCGDALWLSCGTWLQFWSGAFGAFTSALLAAGVALLVVWLSNKHQSKALKLELEEQREEASKARAYAAISDLVAAAELALAKYQEDDVAADSFVAMRSAASRLALDMDSLALKTELRIWANLMLSLQEEARLEYRLFVEGRPAIDDEGIAAGRLARATALFTECIGGWPASSDGQKSVILERLSTNRRAFTNQSDAFRDMAGPMLPGRRLGSLAEVGWGQLDTSLIAERAD
;
A
#
# COMPACT_ATOMS: atom_id res chain seq x y z
N MET A 1 71.91 58.68 -63.00
CA MET A 1 71.08 58.78 -61.79
C MET A 1 69.76 58.13 -62.14
N ASP A 2 69.65 56.85 -61.83
CA ASP A 2 68.48 56.02 -62.15
C ASP A 2 67.42 56.22 -61.08
N LEU A 3 66.28 56.77 -61.48
CA LEU A 3 65.11 56.99 -60.64
C LEU A 3 64.17 55.79 -60.83
N ILE A 4 64.26 54.82 -59.91
CA ILE A 4 63.28 53.72 -59.82
C ILE A 4 62.04 54.27 -59.12
N VAL A 5 61.00 54.56 -59.90
CA VAL A 5 59.68 54.96 -59.40
C VAL A 5 58.90 53.70 -59.02
N CYS A 6 58.88 53.36 -57.74
CA CYS A 6 57.97 52.37 -57.16
C CYS A 6 56.57 52.99 -57.01
N GLY A 7 55.82 53.06 -58.11
CA GLY A 7 54.45 53.56 -58.12
C GLY A 7 53.45 52.42 -58.34
N ASP A 8 53.26 51.52 -57.37
CA ASP A 8 52.13 50.57 -57.36
C ASP A 8 51.89 49.85 -56.00
N ALA A 9 52.36 50.41 -54.88
CA ALA A 9 52.24 49.76 -53.57
C ALA A 9 50.93 50.07 -52.81
N LEU A 10 50.09 51.00 -53.28
CA LEU A 10 48.95 51.51 -52.50
C LEU A 10 47.63 50.73 -52.72
N TRP A 11 47.53 49.89 -53.75
CA TRP A 11 46.33 49.09 -54.02
C TRP A 11 46.28 47.73 -53.31
N LEU A 12 47.41 47.25 -52.77
CA LEU A 12 47.49 46.00 -52.01
C LEU A 12 46.90 46.08 -50.58
N SER A 13 46.59 47.28 -50.09
CA SER A 13 46.10 47.49 -48.72
C SER A 13 44.57 47.37 -48.56
N CYS A 14 43.80 47.65 -49.61
CA CYS A 14 42.34 47.70 -49.50
C CYS A 14 41.67 46.33 -49.71
N GLY A 15 42.22 45.49 -50.61
CA GLY A 15 41.69 44.16 -50.90
C GLY A 15 41.97 43.11 -49.82
N THR A 16 43.15 43.16 -49.19
CA THR A 16 43.55 42.23 -48.11
C THR A 16 42.80 42.49 -46.80
N TRP A 17 42.45 43.75 -46.52
CA TRP A 17 41.65 44.11 -45.34
C TRP A 17 40.24 43.50 -45.40
N LEU A 18 39.57 43.61 -46.54
CA LEU A 18 38.25 42.99 -46.76
C LEU A 18 38.29 41.45 -46.65
N GLN A 19 39.38 40.82 -47.10
CA GLN A 19 39.61 39.38 -46.97
C GLN A 19 39.89 38.94 -45.52
N PHE A 20 40.52 39.80 -44.71
CA PHE A 20 40.72 39.55 -43.29
C PHE A 20 39.39 39.57 -42.51
N TRP A 21 38.53 40.53 -42.80
CA TRP A 21 37.21 40.62 -42.16
C TRP A 21 36.30 39.44 -42.54
N SER A 22 36.30 39.00 -43.80
CA SER A 22 35.50 37.83 -44.20
C SER A 22 35.95 36.55 -43.50
N GLY A 23 37.26 36.38 -43.27
CA GLY A 23 37.80 35.27 -42.47
C GLY A 23 37.39 35.32 -41.00
N ALA A 24 37.51 36.49 -40.35
CA ALA A 24 37.15 36.67 -38.95
C ALA A 24 35.64 36.44 -38.70
N PHE A 25 34.77 36.95 -39.58
CA PHE A 25 33.33 36.70 -39.50
C PHE A 25 32.99 35.23 -39.73
N GLY A 26 33.68 34.55 -40.66
CA GLY A 26 33.51 33.10 -40.87
C GLY A 26 33.89 32.27 -39.63
N ALA A 27 35.03 32.59 -39.00
CA ALA A 27 35.45 31.94 -37.77
C ALA A 27 34.48 32.20 -36.59
N PHE A 28 33.97 33.43 -36.47
CA PHE A 28 33.03 33.77 -35.41
C PHE A 28 31.67 33.09 -35.57
N THR A 29 31.11 33.09 -36.79
CA THR A 29 29.83 32.43 -37.09
C THR A 29 29.90 30.92 -36.89
N SER A 30 30.98 30.28 -37.31
CA SER A 30 31.22 28.86 -37.07
C SER A 30 31.37 28.54 -35.57
N ALA A 31 32.07 29.38 -34.80
CA ALA A 31 32.16 29.22 -33.35
C ALA A 31 30.81 29.32 -32.64
N LEU A 32 29.96 30.28 -33.03
CA LEU A 32 28.61 30.42 -32.48
C LEU A 32 27.72 29.22 -32.83
N LEU A 33 27.79 28.72 -34.06
CA LEU A 33 27.07 27.52 -34.46
C LEU A 33 27.54 26.29 -33.68
N ALA A 34 28.85 26.11 -33.51
CA ALA A 34 29.40 25.01 -32.72
C ALA A 34 28.96 25.09 -31.25
N ALA A 35 29.01 26.28 -30.65
CA ALA A 35 28.54 26.50 -29.28
C ALA A 35 27.02 26.24 -29.15
N GLY A 36 26.22 26.68 -30.12
CA GLY A 36 24.78 26.44 -30.15
C GLY A 36 24.43 24.96 -30.24
N VAL A 37 25.11 24.21 -31.10
CA VAL A 37 24.93 22.76 -31.23
C VAL A 37 25.34 22.05 -29.93
N ALA A 38 26.46 22.43 -29.33
CA ALA A 38 26.92 21.84 -28.06
C ALA A 38 25.89 22.03 -26.94
N LEU A 39 25.35 23.26 -26.77
CA LEU A 39 24.30 23.54 -25.79
C LEU A 39 23.02 22.76 -26.06
N LEU A 40 22.62 22.64 -27.33
CA LEU A 40 21.42 21.90 -27.73
C LEU A 40 21.56 20.40 -27.45
N VAL A 41 22.72 19.80 -27.70
CA VAL A 41 23.00 18.39 -27.39
C VAL A 41 22.95 18.16 -25.88
N VAL A 42 23.57 19.03 -25.08
CA VAL A 42 23.52 18.93 -23.60
C VAL A 42 22.09 19.07 -23.09
N TRP A 43 21.31 20.01 -23.64
CA TRP A 43 19.92 20.21 -23.25
C TRP A 43 19.03 19.00 -23.60
N LEU A 44 19.17 18.46 -24.82
CA LEU A 44 18.47 17.24 -25.23
C LEU A 44 18.87 16.03 -24.38
N SER A 45 20.17 15.89 -24.07
CA SER A 45 20.69 14.81 -23.22
C SER A 45 20.12 14.90 -21.81
N ASN A 46 20.18 16.08 -21.17
CA ASN A 46 19.60 16.30 -19.85
C ASN A 46 18.08 16.08 -19.84
N LYS A 47 17.38 16.47 -20.91
CA LYS A 47 15.94 16.24 -21.04
C LYS A 47 15.61 14.75 -21.19
N HIS A 48 16.42 13.99 -21.92
CA HIS A 48 16.24 12.54 -22.04
C HIS A 48 16.57 11.81 -20.73
N GLN A 49 17.69 12.14 -20.08
CA GLN A 49 18.08 11.56 -18.81
C GLN A 49 17.04 11.83 -17.71
N SER A 50 16.52 13.06 -17.63
CA SER A 50 15.48 13.38 -16.64
C SER A 50 14.17 12.62 -16.88
N LYS A 51 13.80 12.32 -18.13
CA LYS A 51 12.61 11.52 -18.43
C LYS A 51 12.82 10.04 -18.08
N ALA A 52 13.97 9.47 -18.47
CA ALA A 52 14.29 8.09 -18.16
C ALA A 52 14.34 7.84 -16.64
N LEU A 53 15.02 8.74 -15.92
CA LEU A 53 15.14 8.64 -14.46
C LEU A 53 13.79 8.80 -13.75
N LYS A 54 12.89 9.65 -14.25
CA LYS A 54 11.53 9.75 -13.70
C LYS A 54 10.75 8.45 -13.88
N LEU A 55 10.86 7.83 -15.05
CA LEU A 55 10.17 6.58 -15.35
C LEU A 55 10.69 5.43 -14.48
N GLU A 56 12.01 5.29 -14.35
CA GLU A 56 12.63 4.32 -13.44
C GLU A 56 12.24 4.54 -11.98
N LEU A 57 12.16 5.80 -11.54
CA LEU A 57 11.78 6.14 -10.17
C LEU A 57 10.30 5.88 -9.89
N GLU A 58 9.42 6.05 -10.88
CA GLU A 58 8.01 5.67 -10.78
C GLU A 58 7.85 4.15 -10.71
N GLU A 59 8.56 3.40 -11.55
CA GLU A 59 8.58 1.93 -11.53
C GLU A 59 9.10 1.39 -10.20
N GLN A 60 10.24 1.89 -9.71
CA GLN A 60 10.78 1.49 -8.41
C GLN A 60 9.84 1.83 -7.24
N ARG A 61 9.12 2.95 -7.32
CA ARG A 61 8.12 3.30 -6.30
C ARG A 61 6.94 2.34 -6.32
N GLU A 62 6.48 1.94 -7.50
CA GLU A 62 5.40 0.98 -7.63
C GLU A 62 5.84 -0.40 -7.10
N GLU A 63 7.03 -0.87 -7.45
CA GLU A 63 7.60 -2.11 -6.94
C GLU A 63 7.80 -2.08 -5.42
N ALA A 64 8.36 -1.00 -4.89
CA ALA A 64 8.54 -0.83 -3.45
C ALA A 64 7.21 -0.73 -2.70
N SER A 65 6.17 -0.16 -3.31
CA SER A 65 4.82 -0.14 -2.76
C SER A 65 4.23 -1.57 -2.71
N LYS A 66 4.31 -2.32 -3.82
CA LYS A 66 3.86 -3.71 -3.90
C LYS A 66 4.57 -4.60 -2.87
N ALA A 67 5.88 -4.48 -2.75
CA ALA A 67 6.67 -5.26 -1.79
C ALA A 67 6.24 -4.99 -0.33
N ARG A 68 6.00 -3.72 0.02
CA ARG A 68 5.50 -3.35 1.36
C ARG A 68 4.08 -3.87 1.61
N ALA A 69 3.20 -3.82 0.60
CA ALA A 69 1.88 -4.41 0.69
C ALA A 69 1.95 -5.93 0.94
N TYR A 70 2.77 -6.67 0.20
CA TYR A 70 2.96 -8.11 0.42
C TYR A 70 3.51 -8.42 1.82
N ALA A 71 4.48 -7.64 2.31
CA ALA A 71 5.02 -7.82 3.66
C ALA A 71 3.94 -7.57 4.73
N ALA A 72 3.14 -6.51 4.59
CA ALA A 72 2.06 -6.22 5.52
C ALA A 72 0.94 -7.29 5.48
N ILE A 73 0.64 -7.84 4.30
CA ILE A 73 -0.29 -8.98 4.15
C ILE A 73 0.27 -10.22 4.85
N SER A 74 1.54 -10.54 4.64
CA SER A 74 2.20 -11.68 5.28
C SER A 74 2.15 -11.56 6.81
N ASP A 75 2.47 -10.38 7.35
CA ASP A 75 2.41 -10.12 8.79
C ASP A 75 0.99 -10.24 9.34
N LEU A 76 0.00 -9.78 8.57
CA LEU A 76 -1.40 -9.85 8.94
C LEU A 76 -1.91 -11.29 8.96
N VAL A 77 -1.56 -12.10 7.96
CA VAL A 77 -1.88 -13.53 7.90
C VAL A 77 -1.20 -14.27 9.04
N ALA A 78 0.10 -14.03 9.26
CA ALA A 78 0.85 -14.65 10.35
C ALA A 78 0.24 -14.34 11.72
N ALA A 79 -0.22 -13.10 11.93
CA ALA A 79 -0.87 -12.72 13.19
C ALA A 79 -2.25 -13.38 13.35
N ALA A 80 -3.03 -13.55 12.27
CA ALA A 80 -4.30 -14.27 12.29
C ALA A 80 -4.14 -15.78 12.53
N GLU A 81 -3.08 -16.39 11.95
CA GLU A 81 -2.72 -17.78 12.21
C GLU A 81 -2.20 -17.98 13.64
N LEU A 82 -1.42 -17.04 14.16
CA LEU A 82 -0.96 -17.06 15.55
C LEU A 82 -2.14 -16.99 16.53
N ALA A 83 -3.13 -16.14 16.24
CA ALA A 83 -4.37 -16.06 17.01
C ALA A 83 -5.09 -17.41 17.07
N LEU A 84 -5.17 -18.11 15.93
CA LEU A 84 -5.75 -19.45 15.84
C LEU A 84 -4.90 -20.52 16.52
N ALA A 85 -3.57 -20.45 16.42
CA ALA A 85 -2.69 -21.46 17.02
C ALA A 85 -2.68 -21.37 18.56
N LYS A 86 -2.88 -20.17 19.11
CA LYS A 86 -2.70 -19.87 20.54
C LYS A 86 -3.95 -19.39 21.25
N TYR A 87 -5.14 -19.63 20.69
CA TYR A 87 -6.41 -19.24 21.33
C TYR A 87 -6.62 -19.84 22.74
N GLN A 88 -5.93 -20.95 23.04
CA GLN A 88 -5.95 -21.62 24.34
C GLN A 88 -5.08 -20.93 25.40
N GLU A 89 -4.12 -20.09 25.00
CA GLU A 89 -3.19 -19.39 25.89
C GLU A 89 -3.80 -18.05 26.35
N ASP A 90 -3.81 -17.78 27.66
CA ASP A 90 -4.54 -16.64 28.22
C ASP A 90 -3.94 -15.25 27.85
N ASP A 91 -2.65 -15.18 27.51
CA ASP A 91 -1.88 -13.94 27.30
C ASP A 91 -1.72 -13.54 25.81
N VAL A 92 -1.95 -14.47 24.88
CA VAL A 92 -1.52 -14.29 23.49
C VAL A 92 -2.54 -13.53 22.62
N ALA A 93 -3.80 -13.45 23.06
CA ALA A 93 -4.84 -12.77 22.30
C ALA A 93 -4.58 -11.27 22.10
N ALA A 94 -4.00 -10.61 23.12
CA ALA A 94 -3.66 -9.19 23.02
C ALA A 94 -2.54 -8.96 21.99
N ASP A 95 -1.50 -9.79 22.01
CA ASP A 95 -0.35 -9.68 21.12
C ASP A 95 -0.74 -9.95 19.65
N SER A 96 -1.53 -11.01 19.40
CA SER A 96 -2.00 -11.31 18.04
C SER A 96 -2.89 -10.19 17.50
N PHE A 97 -3.75 -9.60 18.33
CA PHE A 97 -4.58 -8.47 17.92
C PHE A 97 -3.77 -7.21 17.62
N VAL A 98 -2.79 -6.86 18.46
CA VAL A 98 -1.91 -5.71 18.22
C VAL A 98 -1.12 -5.90 16.93
N ALA A 99 -0.58 -7.10 16.70
CA ALA A 99 0.14 -7.44 15.47
C ALA A 99 -0.78 -7.32 14.25
N MET A 100 -1.99 -7.87 14.30
CA MET A 100 -2.98 -7.76 13.23
C MET A 100 -3.35 -6.31 12.93
N ARG A 101 -3.63 -5.49 13.95
CA ARG A 101 -3.98 -4.07 13.75
C ARG A 101 -2.81 -3.29 13.17
N SER A 102 -1.60 -3.51 13.65
CA SER A 102 -0.39 -2.88 13.10
C SER A 102 -0.19 -3.25 11.63
N ALA A 103 -0.34 -4.52 11.28
CA ALA A 103 -0.24 -4.99 9.90
C ALA A 103 -1.35 -4.41 9.00
N ALA A 104 -2.59 -4.38 9.48
CA ALA A 104 -3.72 -3.77 8.78
C ALA A 104 -3.51 -2.26 8.56
N SER A 105 -2.97 -1.53 9.55
CA SER A 105 -2.64 -0.11 9.42
C SER A 105 -1.52 0.13 8.41
N ARG A 106 -0.47 -0.70 8.40
CA ARG A 106 0.62 -0.61 7.39
C ARG A 106 0.08 -0.86 5.98
N LEU A 107 -0.70 -1.93 5.82
CA LEU A 107 -1.36 -2.22 4.55
C LEU A 107 -2.27 -1.06 4.11
N ALA A 108 -2.98 -0.43 5.05
CA ALA A 108 -3.82 0.72 4.76
C ALA A 108 -3.04 1.98 4.35
N LEU A 109 -1.76 2.13 4.68
CA LEU A 109 -0.94 3.25 4.22
C LEU A 109 -0.50 3.07 2.76
N ASP A 110 -0.24 1.83 2.35
CA ASP A 110 0.28 1.51 1.02
C ASP A 110 -0.83 1.24 -0.03
N MET A 111 -2.09 1.26 0.39
CA MET A 111 -3.24 1.00 -0.48
C MET A 111 -4.03 2.26 -0.81
N ASP A 112 -4.49 2.35 -2.05
CA ASP A 112 -5.35 3.46 -2.48
C ASP A 112 -6.85 3.19 -2.25
N SER A 113 -7.24 1.94 -1.95
CA SER A 113 -8.66 1.57 -1.78
C SER A 113 -9.16 1.84 -0.35
N LEU A 114 -9.93 2.93 -0.18
CA LEU A 114 -10.60 3.24 1.09
C LEU A 114 -11.54 2.12 1.56
N ALA A 115 -12.21 1.46 0.62
CA ALA A 115 -13.11 0.33 0.91
C ALA A 115 -12.35 -0.83 1.57
N LEU A 116 -11.18 -1.19 1.02
CA LEU A 116 -10.37 -2.25 1.62
C LEU A 116 -9.82 -1.85 2.99
N LYS A 117 -9.34 -0.61 3.17
CA LYS A 117 -8.88 -0.13 4.49
C LYS A 117 -9.95 -0.31 5.56
N THR A 118 -11.20 0.04 5.20
CA THR A 118 -12.34 -0.08 6.10
C THR A 118 -12.63 -1.55 6.41
N GLU A 119 -12.68 -2.42 5.40
CA GLU A 119 -12.92 -3.85 5.60
C GLU A 119 -11.81 -4.51 6.42
N LEU A 120 -10.53 -4.24 6.15
CA LEU A 120 -9.40 -4.78 6.92
C LEU A 120 -9.50 -4.45 8.42
N ARG A 121 -9.88 -3.21 8.74
CA ARG A 121 -10.10 -2.79 10.14
C ARG A 121 -11.24 -3.56 10.79
N ILE A 122 -12.36 -3.76 10.09
CA ILE A 122 -13.50 -4.48 10.64
C ILE A 122 -13.16 -5.96 10.82
N TRP A 123 -12.46 -6.57 9.86
CA TRP A 123 -12.00 -7.94 9.96
C TRP A 123 -11.04 -8.15 11.14
N ALA A 124 -10.14 -7.21 11.42
CA ALA A 124 -9.28 -7.30 12.60
C ALA A 124 -10.08 -7.37 13.91
N ASN A 125 -11.14 -6.58 14.03
CA ASN A 125 -12.04 -6.62 15.19
C ASN A 125 -12.88 -7.91 15.24
N LEU A 126 -13.33 -8.40 14.09
CA LEU A 126 -14.07 -9.66 13.99
C LEU A 126 -13.20 -10.84 14.45
N MET A 127 -11.95 -10.91 14.00
CA MET A 127 -11.03 -11.99 14.38
C MET A 127 -10.75 -12.01 15.88
N LEU A 128 -10.60 -10.84 16.51
CA LEU A 128 -10.51 -10.75 17.97
C LEU A 128 -11.75 -11.33 18.65
N SER A 129 -12.95 -10.97 18.20
CA SER A 129 -14.19 -11.53 18.75
C SER A 129 -14.25 -13.05 18.60
N LEU A 130 -13.93 -13.57 17.41
CA LEU A 130 -13.92 -15.01 17.15
C LEU A 130 -12.87 -15.75 18.00
N GLN A 131 -11.73 -15.11 18.27
CA GLN A 131 -10.70 -15.64 19.15
C GLN A 131 -11.17 -15.69 20.61
N GLU A 132 -11.85 -14.65 21.09
CA GLU A 132 -12.45 -14.64 22.43
C GLU A 132 -13.54 -15.70 22.58
N GLU A 133 -14.36 -15.91 21.55
CA GLU A 133 -15.38 -16.98 21.50
C GLU A 133 -14.74 -18.37 21.57
N ALA A 134 -13.74 -18.64 20.72
CA ALA A 134 -13.01 -19.91 20.72
C ALA A 134 -12.33 -20.18 22.07
N ARG A 135 -11.76 -19.14 22.69
CA ARG A 135 -11.15 -19.24 24.02
C ARG A 135 -12.19 -19.53 25.10
N LEU A 136 -13.35 -18.89 25.03
CA LEU A 136 -14.45 -19.15 25.96
C LEU A 136 -14.93 -20.59 25.85
N GLU A 137 -15.19 -21.06 24.63
CA GLU A 137 -15.57 -22.44 24.35
C GLU A 137 -14.56 -23.43 24.95
N TYR A 138 -13.27 -23.21 24.71
CA TYR A 138 -12.20 -24.03 25.29
C TYR A 138 -12.19 -24.03 26.82
N ARG A 139 -12.38 -22.87 27.46
CA ARG A 139 -12.42 -22.78 28.92
C ARG A 139 -13.61 -23.55 29.49
N LEU A 140 -14.79 -23.40 28.91
CA LEU A 140 -15.99 -24.13 29.34
C LEU A 140 -15.79 -25.64 29.21
N PHE A 141 -15.16 -26.09 28.13
CA PHE A 141 -14.77 -27.48 27.91
C PHE A 141 -13.81 -27.98 29.01
N VAL A 142 -12.73 -27.23 29.31
CA VAL A 142 -11.76 -27.58 30.37
C VAL A 142 -12.41 -27.63 31.76
N GLU A 143 -13.41 -26.77 32.02
CA GLU A 143 -14.19 -26.78 33.26
C GLU A 143 -15.21 -27.93 33.35
N GLY A 144 -15.33 -28.77 32.31
CA GLY A 144 -16.29 -29.87 32.26
C GLY A 144 -17.75 -29.40 32.17
N ARG A 145 -17.97 -28.14 31.78
CA ARG A 145 -19.32 -27.64 31.51
C ARG A 145 -19.81 -28.21 30.17
N PRO A 146 -21.13 -28.43 30.02
CA PRO A 146 -21.67 -28.83 28.73
C PRO A 146 -21.28 -27.77 27.70
N ALA A 147 -20.68 -28.23 26.60
CA ALA A 147 -20.36 -27.35 25.48
C ALA A 147 -21.64 -26.65 25.00
N ILE A 148 -21.51 -25.38 24.62
CA ILE A 148 -22.63 -24.57 24.12
C ILE A 148 -23.16 -25.17 22.80
N ASP A 149 -22.32 -25.92 22.11
CA ASP A 149 -22.56 -26.59 20.85
C ASP A 149 -21.69 -27.86 20.69
N ASP A 150 -21.80 -28.57 19.56
CA ASP A 150 -20.88 -29.67 19.20
C ASP A 150 -19.43 -29.17 19.32
N GLU A 151 -18.55 -29.90 20.02
CA GLU A 151 -17.15 -29.50 20.28
C GLU A 151 -16.46 -28.88 19.05
N GLY A 152 -16.07 -27.61 19.14
CA GLY A 152 -15.19 -26.93 18.19
C GLY A 152 -15.89 -26.03 17.18
N ILE A 153 -17.13 -25.57 17.41
CA ILE A 153 -17.78 -24.65 16.48
C ILE A 153 -17.10 -23.28 16.47
N ALA A 154 -16.75 -22.69 17.62
CA ALA A 154 -16.16 -21.35 17.65
C ALA A 154 -14.69 -21.40 17.19
N ALA A 155 -13.92 -22.40 17.64
CA ALA A 155 -12.57 -22.64 17.11
C ALA A 155 -12.58 -22.91 15.59
N GLY A 156 -13.53 -23.73 15.11
CA GLY A 156 -13.71 -24.00 13.69
C GLY A 156 -14.16 -22.76 12.89
N ARG A 157 -14.95 -21.87 13.51
CA ARG A 157 -15.36 -20.58 12.92
C ARG A 157 -14.19 -19.63 12.80
N LEU A 158 -13.36 -19.50 13.83
CA LEU A 158 -12.10 -18.75 13.77
C LEU A 158 -11.21 -19.30 12.64
N ALA A 159 -11.02 -20.62 12.56
CA ALA A 159 -10.21 -21.24 11.51
C ALA A 159 -10.73 -20.92 10.09
N ARG A 160 -12.06 -21.04 9.88
CA ARG A 160 -12.68 -20.71 8.59
C ARG A 160 -12.56 -19.22 8.26
N ALA A 161 -12.76 -18.35 9.25
CA ALA A 161 -12.59 -16.91 9.08
C ALA A 161 -11.16 -16.58 8.68
N THR A 162 -10.16 -17.12 9.39
CA THR A 162 -8.73 -16.95 9.07
C THR A 162 -8.42 -17.43 7.66
N ALA A 163 -8.85 -18.63 7.27
CA ALA A 163 -8.61 -19.17 5.94
C ALA A 163 -9.20 -18.28 4.83
N LEU A 164 -10.47 -17.86 4.96
CA LEU A 164 -11.13 -16.99 3.99
C LEU A 164 -10.45 -15.63 3.88
N PHE A 165 -10.05 -15.06 5.02
CA PHE A 165 -9.38 -13.77 5.08
C PHE A 165 -8.01 -13.83 4.41
N THR A 166 -7.20 -14.85 4.73
CA THR A 166 -5.90 -15.12 4.12
C THR A 166 -6.02 -15.33 2.61
N GLU A 167 -6.98 -16.13 2.16
CA GLU A 167 -7.24 -16.37 0.73
C GLU A 167 -7.56 -15.05 -0.01
N CYS A 168 -8.47 -14.25 0.54
CA CYS A 168 -8.92 -13.00 -0.07
C CYS A 168 -7.81 -11.94 -0.13
N ILE A 169 -7.09 -11.74 0.98
CA ILE A 169 -6.09 -10.68 1.09
C ILE A 169 -4.79 -11.07 0.40
N GLY A 170 -4.38 -12.35 0.42
CA GLY A 170 -3.18 -12.84 -0.25
C GLY A 170 -3.17 -12.58 -1.76
N GLY A 171 -4.34 -12.68 -2.41
CA GLY A 171 -4.48 -12.41 -3.84
C GLY A 171 -4.61 -10.93 -4.22
N TRP A 172 -4.77 -10.03 -3.25
CA TRP A 172 -5.14 -8.65 -3.53
C TRP A 172 -4.13 -7.87 -4.40
N PRO A 173 -2.81 -7.87 -4.12
CA PRO A 173 -1.88 -6.99 -4.84
C PRO A 173 -1.72 -7.35 -6.32
N ALA A 174 -2.00 -8.60 -6.70
CA ALA A 174 -1.95 -9.09 -8.07
C ALA A 174 -3.32 -9.04 -8.78
N SER A 175 -4.39 -8.65 -8.08
CA SER A 175 -5.74 -8.66 -8.62
C SER A 175 -5.99 -7.46 -9.54
N SER A 176 -6.68 -7.71 -10.65
CA SER A 176 -7.26 -6.64 -11.47
C SER A 176 -8.36 -5.89 -10.71
N ASP A 177 -8.76 -4.70 -11.17
CA ASP A 177 -9.78 -3.90 -10.47
C ASP A 177 -11.14 -4.61 -10.39
N GLY A 178 -11.50 -5.40 -11.41
CA GLY A 178 -12.68 -6.26 -11.37
C GLY A 178 -12.55 -7.44 -10.38
N GLN A 179 -11.36 -7.97 -10.15
CA GLN A 179 -11.13 -8.98 -9.12
C GLN A 179 -11.13 -8.37 -7.71
N LYS A 180 -10.61 -7.14 -7.55
CA LYS A 180 -10.63 -6.42 -6.28
C LYS A 180 -12.05 -6.17 -5.78
N SER A 181 -12.99 -5.81 -6.66
CA SER A 181 -14.40 -5.64 -6.27
C SER A 181 -15.02 -6.96 -5.81
N VAL A 182 -14.75 -8.06 -6.51
CA VAL A 182 -15.19 -9.41 -6.12
C VAL A 182 -14.60 -9.81 -4.76
N ILE A 183 -13.32 -9.52 -4.51
CA ILE A 183 -12.68 -9.78 -3.21
C ILE A 183 -13.37 -8.97 -2.09
N LEU A 184 -13.65 -7.69 -2.32
CA LEU A 184 -14.35 -6.84 -1.34
C LEU A 184 -15.76 -7.35 -1.04
N GLU A 185 -16.51 -7.75 -2.07
CA GLU A 185 -17.84 -8.33 -1.91
C GLU A 185 -17.79 -9.63 -1.11
N ARG A 186 -16.82 -10.51 -1.43
CA ARG A 186 -16.60 -11.76 -0.70
C ARG A 186 -16.24 -11.51 0.76
N LEU A 187 -15.33 -10.57 1.03
CA LEU A 187 -14.95 -10.18 2.39
C LEU A 187 -16.16 -9.63 3.17
N SER A 188 -16.90 -8.69 2.61
CA SER A 188 -18.04 -8.07 3.30
C SER A 188 -19.19 -9.05 3.55
N THR A 189 -19.48 -9.95 2.60
CA THR A 189 -20.51 -10.97 2.72
C THR A 189 -20.16 -11.99 3.81
N ASN A 190 -18.94 -12.54 3.77
CA ASN A 190 -18.49 -13.51 4.78
C ASN A 190 -18.39 -12.87 6.16
N ARG A 191 -17.91 -11.62 6.24
CA ARG A 191 -17.87 -10.86 7.49
C ARG A 191 -19.25 -10.79 8.14
N ARG A 192 -20.29 -10.41 7.39
CA ARG A 192 -21.67 -10.37 7.92
C ARG A 192 -22.14 -11.73 8.40
N ALA A 193 -21.84 -12.80 7.65
CA ALA A 193 -22.19 -14.16 8.05
C ALA A 193 -21.52 -14.55 9.38
N PHE A 194 -20.23 -14.24 9.55
CA PHE A 194 -19.52 -14.50 10.80
C PHE A 194 -20.00 -13.64 11.97
N THR A 195 -20.31 -12.36 11.74
CA THR A 195 -20.92 -11.49 12.76
C THR A 195 -22.25 -12.06 13.25
N ASN A 196 -23.13 -12.47 12.34
CA ASN A 196 -24.41 -13.05 12.73
C ASN A 196 -24.25 -14.34 13.56
N GLN A 197 -23.26 -15.18 13.22
CA GLN A 197 -22.95 -16.39 13.98
C GLN A 197 -22.34 -16.07 15.36
N SER A 198 -21.50 -15.03 15.43
CA SER A 198 -20.91 -14.51 16.67
C SER A 198 -21.98 -13.99 17.62
N ASP A 199 -22.92 -13.19 17.11
CA ASP A 199 -24.04 -12.67 17.90
C ASP A 199 -24.91 -13.81 18.45
N ALA A 200 -25.23 -14.81 17.61
CA ALA A 200 -25.94 -16.00 18.06
C ALA A 200 -25.19 -16.77 19.16
N PHE A 201 -23.86 -16.90 19.04
CA PHE A 201 -23.04 -17.53 20.09
C PHE A 201 -23.08 -16.73 21.39
N ARG A 202 -22.97 -15.40 21.34
CA ARG A 202 -23.02 -14.53 22.52
C ARG A 202 -24.36 -14.62 23.24
N ASP A 203 -25.46 -14.69 22.49
CA ASP A 203 -26.80 -14.86 23.07
C ASP A 203 -26.93 -16.19 23.83
N MET A 204 -26.32 -17.27 23.31
CA MET A 204 -26.28 -18.58 23.98
C MET A 204 -25.32 -18.61 25.17
N ALA A 205 -24.14 -17.98 25.05
CA ALA A 205 -23.10 -18.00 26.06
C ALA A 205 -23.37 -17.05 27.24
N GLY A 206 -24.11 -15.96 27.01
CA GLY A 206 -24.40 -14.92 28.00
C GLY A 206 -24.94 -15.45 29.34
N PRO A 207 -25.95 -16.35 29.34
CA PRO A 207 -26.45 -16.98 30.56
C PRO A 207 -25.43 -17.83 31.32
N MET A 208 -24.39 -18.34 30.63
CA MET A 208 -23.39 -19.23 31.22
C MET A 208 -22.24 -18.50 31.94
N LEU A 209 -22.13 -17.18 31.77
CA LEU A 209 -21.10 -16.33 32.37
C LEU A 209 -21.69 -15.26 33.31
N PRO A 210 -22.30 -15.65 34.44
CA PRO A 210 -22.84 -14.69 35.38
C PRO A 210 -21.74 -13.75 35.91
N GLY A 211 -21.90 -12.44 35.68
CA GLY A 211 -21.00 -11.40 36.18
C GLY A 211 -19.93 -10.89 35.21
N ARG A 212 -19.79 -11.49 34.01
CA ARG A 212 -18.95 -10.93 32.93
C ARG A 212 -19.79 -10.65 31.71
N ARG A 213 -20.17 -9.37 31.51
CA ARG A 213 -20.73 -8.94 30.22
C ARG A 213 -19.63 -9.04 29.16
N LEU A 214 -19.69 -10.07 28.33
CA LEU A 214 -18.95 -10.18 27.06
C LEU A 214 -19.09 -8.91 26.20
N GLY A 215 -20.17 -8.15 26.38
CA GLY A 215 -20.41 -6.87 25.71
C GLY A 215 -19.45 -5.73 26.08
N SER A 216 -18.76 -5.77 27.23
CA SER A 216 -17.95 -4.62 27.68
C SER A 216 -16.64 -4.42 26.90
N LEU A 217 -16.12 -5.44 26.22
CA LEU A 217 -14.99 -5.31 25.30
C LEU A 217 -15.44 -4.98 23.87
N ALA A 218 -16.63 -5.42 23.47
CA ALA A 218 -17.22 -5.10 22.18
C ALA A 218 -17.76 -3.64 22.12
N GLU A 219 -18.40 -3.14 23.17
CA GLU A 219 -18.96 -1.77 23.18
C GLU A 219 -17.90 -0.67 23.01
N VAL A 220 -16.66 -0.92 23.44
CA VAL A 220 -15.55 0.05 23.30
C VAL A 220 -14.98 0.08 21.87
N GLY A 221 -15.21 -0.95 21.05
CA GLY A 221 -14.65 -1.06 19.69
C GLY A 221 -15.65 -0.82 18.54
N TRP A 222 -16.93 -1.13 18.74
CA TRP A 222 -17.93 -1.09 17.67
C TRP A 222 -18.79 0.19 17.68
N GLY A 223 -19.02 0.79 18.85
CA GLY A 223 -19.91 1.96 19.01
C GLY A 223 -19.31 3.31 18.59
N GLN A 224 -17.99 3.38 18.41
CA GLN A 224 -17.29 4.57 17.90
C GLN A 224 -16.89 4.42 16.42
N LEU A 225 -17.66 3.61 15.68
CA LEU A 225 -17.73 3.72 14.23
C LEU A 225 -18.60 4.94 13.92
N ASP A 226 -17.96 6.09 13.93
CA ASP A 226 -18.54 7.34 13.48
C ASP A 226 -18.91 7.20 11.99
N THR A 227 -20.15 6.80 11.73
CA THR A 227 -20.74 6.70 10.39
C THR A 227 -20.86 8.07 9.73
N SER A 228 -20.65 9.17 10.46
CA SER A 228 -20.63 10.52 9.91
C SER A 228 -19.45 10.75 8.94
N LEU A 229 -18.29 10.10 9.17
CA LEU A 229 -17.12 10.23 8.30
C LEU A 229 -17.26 9.54 6.94
N ILE A 230 -18.23 8.63 6.78
CA ILE A 230 -18.54 7.99 5.49
C ILE A 230 -19.62 8.79 4.74
N ALA A 231 -20.51 9.48 5.45
CA ALA A 231 -21.56 10.28 4.84
C ALA A 231 -21.06 11.62 4.26
N GLU A 232 -19.98 12.20 4.79
CA GLU A 232 -19.52 13.55 4.42
C GLU A 232 -18.57 13.62 3.20
N ARG A 233 -18.36 12.51 2.48
CA ARG A 233 -17.44 12.45 1.32
C ARG A 233 -18.04 11.84 0.05
N ALA A 234 -19.35 11.63 0.04
CA ALA A 234 -20.10 11.15 -1.13
C ALA A 234 -20.75 12.26 -1.96
N ASP A 235 -20.55 13.53 -1.59
CA ASP A 235 -20.86 14.73 -2.37
C ASP A 235 -19.57 15.43 -2.84
#